data_AF-A0A7S1QAI8-F1
#
_entry.id   AF-A0A7S1QAI8-F1
#
_cell.length_a   1.000
_cell.length_b   1.000
_cell.length_c   1.000
_cell.angle_alpha   90.00
_cell.angle_beta   90.00
_cell.angle_gamma   90.00
#
_symmetry.space_group_name_H-M   'P 1'
#
loop_
_entity.id
_entity.type
_entity.pdbx_description
1 polymer ?
#
loop_
_entity_poly.entity_id
_entity_poly.type
_entity_poly.pdbx_seq_one_letter_code
_entity_poly.pdbx_strand_id
1 'polypeptide(L)'
;MPSQQTSAPMTPDAASLSVLSFNVWGVFVAQRLQERMRAISERLAAYDVVCLQEQFDRADAATLFGGAANRAAFPHVHRFESSAVGSGLTIASRYPVVSHFFVPFRLGGKIHRVWEGDAFANKGISVTRIAVPRSKLGGRAGDDTPVEVLVLNTHLIAQYQQYSKIGGYKNERNAGHRLGQAHQLAQLIVSLVGDPRTTPFIVCGDFNCGVGSPEMQLLQAYLAHHGLPVGEAFDAAPSYDESNMFNARGAGTYLEFMSMTEDIPVQLDHILYGTSALARKAGSLAMTERFPCPAAPQKELNLSDHYGIAGQFAVNTAAVPAAVVARPRSPSTLEAPARDAMAFAATYLKERVAAKQASMRHLNAAAAALAFVALVVVPAATPLPSSYPVVAAAVQTGAGFAAAIVLTLAHLYRRFEIIAMRTAAEDLESV
;
A
#
# COMPACT_ATOMS: atom_id res chain seq x y z
N MET A 1 -25.54 16.27 14.20
CA MET A 1 -24.10 16.49 14.01
C MET A 1 -23.39 15.87 15.22
N PRO A 2 -22.80 14.66 15.13
CA PRO A 2 -21.87 14.24 16.16
C PRO A 2 -20.69 15.22 16.09
N SER A 3 -20.35 15.84 17.21
CA SER A 3 -19.15 16.66 17.34
C SER A 3 -17.94 15.82 16.88
N GLN A 4 -17.32 16.21 15.75
CA GLN A 4 -16.02 15.66 15.37
C GLN A 4 -15.06 16.01 16.50
N GLN A 5 -14.75 15.02 17.35
CA GLN A 5 -13.74 15.16 18.38
C GLN A 5 -12.42 15.42 17.67
N THR A 6 -11.94 16.66 17.76
CA THR A 6 -10.54 16.99 17.51
C THR A 6 -9.74 16.22 18.56
N SER A 7 -9.21 15.05 18.20
CA SER A 7 -8.22 14.39 19.05
C SER A 7 -6.99 15.30 19.07
N ALA A 8 -6.60 15.77 20.26
CA ALA A 8 -5.36 16.51 20.42
C ALA A 8 -4.20 15.69 19.82
N PRO A 9 -3.20 16.33 19.20
CA PRO A 9 -2.04 15.64 18.65
C PRO A 9 -1.44 14.75 19.73
N MET A 10 -1.20 13.49 19.38
CA MET A 10 -0.66 12.49 20.29
C MET A 10 0.64 13.03 20.87
N THR A 11 0.67 13.27 22.19
CA THR A 11 1.85 13.84 22.82
C THR A 11 2.95 12.79 22.89
N PRO A 12 4.21 13.16 22.60
CA PRO A 12 5.34 12.24 22.77
C PRO A 12 5.39 11.77 24.22
N ASP A 13 5.19 10.47 24.43
CA ASP A 13 5.37 9.84 25.73
C ASP A 13 6.83 9.40 25.85
N ALA A 14 7.47 9.76 26.97
CA ALA A 14 8.87 9.41 27.22
C ALA A 14 9.10 7.89 27.29
N ALA A 15 8.06 7.10 27.56
CA ALA A 15 8.12 5.67 27.77
C ALA A 15 7.37 4.84 26.70
N SER A 16 7.00 5.43 25.56
CA SER A 16 6.50 4.68 24.41
C SER A 16 6.97 5.24 23.07
N LEU A 17 7.13 4.34 22.10
CA LEU A 17 7.46 4.65 20.71
C LEU A 17 6.19 5.06 19.95
N SER A 18 6.16 6.30 19.48
CA SER A 18 5.06 6.84 18.67
C SER A 18 5.32 6.67 17.17
N VAL A 19 4.36 6.07 16.46
CA VAL A 19 4.42 5.86 15.00
C VAL A 19 3.20 6.50 14.34
N LEU A 20 3.45 7.33 13.33
CA LEU A 20 2.44 7.89 12.43
C LEU A 20 2.45 7.14 11.10
N SER A 21 1.27 6.76 10.60
CA SER A 21 1.05 6.39 9.20
C SER A 21 0.17 7.43 8.53
N PHE A 22 0.56 7.93 7.36
CA PHE A 22 -0.20 8.97 6.68
C PHE A 22 0.00 9.00 5.16
N ASN A 23 -1.08 8.77 4.42
CA ASN A 23 -1.14 9.04 2.98
C ASN A 23 -1.29 10.55 2.74
N VAL A 24 -0.27 11.18 2.15
CA VAL A 24 -0.21 12.65 1.99
C VAL A 24 -0.85 13.16 0.69
N TRP A 25 -1.43 12.26 -0.13
CA TRP A 25 -1.95 12.57 -1.47
C TRP A 25 -0.96 13.44 -2.27
N GLY A 26 0.29 13.04 -2.41
CA GLY A 26 1.32 13.82 -3.13
C GLY A 26 1.29 13.62 -4.65
N VAL A 27 0.13 13.36 -5.26
CA VAL A 27 0.02 13.17 -6.71
C VAL A 27 -0.15 14.48 -7.49
N PHE A 28 0.19 14.46 -8.77
CA PHE A 28 0.21 15.64 -9.65
C PHE A 28 -1.14 16.34 -9.84
N VAL A 29 -2.26 15.66 -9.58
CA VAL A 29 -3.62 16.23 -9.64
C VAL A 29 -4.09 16.81 -8.31
N ALA A 30 -3.27 16.72 -7.26
CA ALA A 30 -3.62 17.25 -5.96
C ALA A 30 -3.69 18.78 -6.01
N GLN A 31 -4.82 19.33 -5.57
CA GLN A 31 -4.95 20.77 -5.44
C GLN A 31 -4.13 21.27 -4.24
N ARG A 32 -3.58 22.50 -4.35
CA ARG A 32 -2.93 23.22 -3.24
C ARG A 32 -1.82 22.42 -2.54
N LEU A 33 -1.11 21.60 -3.32
CA LEU A 33 -0.14 20.60 -2.86
C LEU A 33 0.92 21.20 -1.92
N GLN A 34 1.58 22.29 -2.32
CA GLN A 34 2.63 22.93 -1.53
C GLN A 34 2.13 23.48 -0.18
N GLU A 35 0.91 24.02 -0.15
CA GLU A 35 0.33 24.55 1.09
C GLU A 35 -0.01 23.43 2.06
N ARG A 36 -0.54 22.31 1.55
CA ARG A 36 -0.77 21.10 2.34
C ARG A 36 0.55 20.54 2.89
N MET A 37 1.58 20.38 2.05
CA MET A 37 2.88 19.86 2.50
C MET A 37 3.51 20.71 3.61
N ARG A 38 3.36 22.04 3.56
CA ARG A 38 3.80 22.93 4.66
C ARG A 38 2.99 22.71 5.93
N ALA A 39 1.66 22.65 5.83
CA ALA A 39 0.81 22.40 6.98
C ALA A 39 1.08 21.02 7.61
N ILE A 40 1.32 20.00 6.80
CA ILE A 40 1.73 18.67 7.26
C ILE A 40 3.09 18.74 7.97
N SER A 41 4.07 19.44 7.37
CA SER A 41 5.42 19.61 7.93
C SER A 41 5.39 20.11 9.37
N GLU A 42 4.51 21.05 9.71
CA GLU A 42 4.43 21.63 11.06
C GLU A 42 4.06 20.62 12.16
N ARG A 43 3.53 19.45 11.78
CA ARG A 43 2.95 18.46 12.70
C ARG A 43 3.77 17.18 12.82
N LEU A 44 4.70 16.92 11.90
CA LEU A 44 5.46 15.66 11.85
C LEU A 44 6.34 15.46 13.08
N ALA A 45 6.97 16.52 13.61
CA ALA A 45 7.84 16.44 14.78
C ALA A 45 7.11 16.01 16.08
N ALA A 46 5.80 15.78 16.09
CA ALA A 46 5.11 15.18 17.24
C ALA A 46 5.37 13.66 17.38
N TYR A 47 5.91 13.01 16.34
CA TYR A 47 6.06 11.55 16.30
C TYR A 47 7.53 11.11 16.35
N ASP A 48 7.77 9.87 16.76
CA ASP A 48 9.12 9.28 16.77
C ASP A 48 9.47 8.62 15.43
N VAL A 49 8.48 8.02 14.78
CA VAL A 49 8.59 7.43 13.44
C VAL A 49 7.42 7.90 12.59
N VAL A 50 7.70 8.33 11.38
CA VAL A 50 6.70 8.80 10.41
C VAL A 50 6.80 7.96 9.14
N CYS A 51 5.70 7.32 8.78
CA CYS A 51 5.55 6.48 7.60
C CYS A 51 4.56 7.14 6.64
N LEU A 52 5.05 7.67 5.53
CA LEU A 52 4.22 8.36 4.54
C LEU A 52 3.96 7.49 3.31
N GLN A 53 2.76 7.61 2.75
CA GLN A 53 2.37 7.07 1.45
C GLN A 53 2.04 8.21 0.50
N GLU A 54 2.13 7.95 -0.82
CA GLU A 54 1.97 8.94 -1.89
C GLU A 54 2.89 10.17 -1.81
N GLN A 55 4.03 10.04 -1.14
CA GLN A 55 5.09 11.04 -1.17
C GLN A 55 5.97 10.80 -2.42
N PHE A 56 5.57 11.31 -3.59
CA PHE A 56 6.26 11.05 -4.86
C PHE A 56 7.39 12.04 -5.15
N ASP A 57 7.15 13.35 -5.00
CA ASP A 57 8.06 14.39 -5.47
C ASP A 57 9.20 14.71 -4.47
N ARG A 58 10.42 14.98 -4.96
CA ARG A 58 11.56 15.32 -4.09
C ARG A 58 11.38 16.67 -3.40
N ALA A 59 10.81 17.66 -4.09
CA ALA A 59 10.55 18.98 -3.56
C ALA A 59 9.49 18.93 -2.45
N ASP A 60 8.47 18.10 -2.59
CA ASP A 60 7.49 17.87 -1.52
C ASP A 60 8.14 17.27 -0.27
N ALA A 61 9.05 16.31 -0.44
CA ALA A 61 9.80 15.78 0.69
C ALA A 61 10.69 16.84 1.35
N ALA A 62 11.33 17.69 0.56
CA ALA A 62 12.12 18.81 1.06
C ALA A 62 11.23 19.81 1.83
N THR A 63 10.00 20.04 1.39
CA THR A 63 9.02 20.85 2.13
C THR A 63 8.61 20.17 3.44
N LEU A 64 8.36 18.86 3.43
CA LEU A 64 7.94 18.10 4.62
C LEU A 64 9.04 18.01 5.69
N PHE A 65 10.30 17.81 5.31
CA PHE A 65 11.38 17.52 6.27
C PHE A 65 12.45 18.62 6.35
N GLY A 66 12.39 19.62 5.48
CA GLY A 66 13.37 20.70 5.42
C GLY A 66 13.20 21.77 6.50
N GLY A 67 12.09 21.80 7.25
CA GLY A 67 11.93 22.71 8.38
C GLY A 67 12.90 22.41 9.54
N ALA A 68 13.33 23.43 10.30
CA ALA A 68 14.30 23.26 11.38
C ALA A 68 13.84 22.24 12.45
N ALA A 69 12.55 22.26 12.81
CA ALA A 69 11.96 21.30 13.75
C ALA A 69 12.07 19.86 13.25
N ASN A 70 11.74 19.61 11.98
CA ASN A 70 11.77 18.26 11.41
C ASN A 70 13.19 17.76 11.15
N ARG A 71 14.13 18.63 10.75
CA ARG A 71 15.55 18.24 10.65
C ARG A 71 16.15 17.86 12.00
N ALA A 72 15.77 18.58 13.07
CA ALA A 72 16.22 18.27 14.41
C ALA A 72 15.54 16.99 14.95
N ALA A 73 14.27 16.78 14.61
CA ALA A 73 13.53 15.59 15.00
C ALA A 73 14.01 14.34 14.25
N PHE A 74 14.14 14.40 12.94
CA PHE A 74 14.36 13.26 12.06
C PHE A 74 15.72 13.34 11.37
N PRO A 75 16.81 12.93 12.04
CA PRO A 75 18.12 12.83 11.40
C PRO A 75 18.16 11.75 10.31
N HIS A 76 17.20 10.82 10.30
CA HIS A 76 17.13 9.72 9.35
C HIS A 76 15.83 9.79 8.54
N VAL A 77 15.90 10.21 7.28
CA VAL A 77 14.76 10.24 6.35
C VAL A 77 15.13 9.43 5.11
N HIS A 78 14.35 8.39 4.82
CA HIS A 78 14.55 7.50 3.69
C HIS A 78 13.33 7.51 2.79
N ARG A 79 13.54 7.92 1.54
CA ARG A 79 12.57 7.83 0.45
C ARG A 79 12.90 6.62 -0.40
N PHE A 80 11.90 5.80 -0.69
CA PHE A 80 12.09 4.58 -1.46
C PHE A 80 11.71 4.82 -2.91
N GLU A 81 12.64 5.38 -3.68
CA GLU A 81 12.43 5.62 -5.10
C GLU A 81 12.37 4.28 -5.87
N SER A 82 11.36 4.11 -6.72
CA SER A 82 11.14 2.88 -7.47
C SER A 82 10.36 3.15 -8.75
N SER A 83 10.71 2.47 -9.86
CA SER A 83 10.06 2.65 -11.17
C SER A 83 10.03 4.11 -11.66
N ALA A 84 9.12 4.44 -12.57
CA ALA A 84 9.06 5.72 -13.28
C ALA A 84 8.58 6.89 -12.40
N VAL A 85 7.67 6.63 -11.44
CA VAL A 85 7.06 7.68 -10.60
C VAL A 85 7.57 7.66 -9.15
N GLY A 86 8.15 6.56 -8.68
CA GLY A 86 8.52 6.36 -7.28
C GLY A 86 7.49 5.52 -6.52
N SER A 87 7.90 4.79 -5.47
CA SER A 87 6.95 4.00 -4.65
C SER A 87 5.96 4.86 -3.85
N GLY A 88 6.25 6.16 -3.70
CA GLY A 88 5.51 7.06 -2.82
C GLY A 88 5.75 6.82 -1.33
N LEU A 89 6.63 5.88 -0.96
CA LEU A 89 6.89 5.53 0.43
C LEU A 89 8.06 6.31 1.00
N THR A 90 7.86 6.88 2.18
CA THR A 90 8.90 7.52 2.98
C THR A 90 8.83 7.04 4.42
N ILE A 91 10.00 6.80 5.03
CA ILE A 91 10.13 6.60 6.48
C ILE A 91 11.07 7.67 7.02
N ALA A 92 10.63 8.39 8.05
CA ALA A 92 11.46 9.29 8.84
C ALA A 92 11.53 8.78 10.29
N SER A 93 12.72 8.77 10.89
CA SER A 93 12.94 8.25 12.23
C SER A 93 13.81 9.20 13.06
N ARG A 94 13.43 9.35 14.34
CA ARG A 94 14.27 9.96 15.38
C ARG A 94 15.48 9.11 15.73
N TYR A 95 15.41 7.80 15.44
CA TYR A 95 16.37 6.80 15.90
C TYR A 95 17.28 6.33 14.77
N PRO A 96 18.52 5.92 15.09
CA PRO A 96 19.45 5.39 14.09
C PRO A 96 18.86 4.27 13.26
N VAL A 97 19.00 4.38 11.94
CA VAL A 97 18.63 3.33 11.00
C VAL A 97 19.79 2.35 10.85
N VAL A 98 19.54 1.09 11.22
CA VAL A 98 20.50 -0.02 11.10
C VAL A 98 20.55 -0.55 9.67
N SER A 99 19.39 -0.70 9.05
CA SER A 99 19.27 -1.16 7.66
C SER A 99 17.93 -0.73 7.08
N HIS A 100 17.89 -0.48 5.78
CA HIS A 100 16.64 -0.24 5.06
C HIS A 100 16.70 -0.82 3.65
N PHE A 101 15.57 -1.31 3.13
CA PHE A 101 15.43 -1.76 1.75
C PHE A 101 13.98 -1.69 1.29
N PHE A 102 13.75 -1.88 0.00
CA PHE A 102 12.42 -1.85 -0.61
C PHE A 102 12.15 -3.14 -1.38
N VAL A 103 10.93 -3.66 -1.25
CA VAL A 103 10.46 -4.85 -1.98
C VAL A 103 9.23 -4.46 -2.80
N PRO A 104 9.32 -4.41 -4.14
CA PRO A 104 8.16 -4.18 -4.98
C PRO A 104 7.19 -5.35 -4.90
N PHE A 105 5.90 -5.06 -5.02
CA PHE A 105 4.90 -6.10 -5.17
C PHE A 105 5.03 -6.78 -6.52
N ARG A 106 4.97 -8.12 -6.53
CA ARG A 106 4.90 -8.89 -7.77
C ARG A 106 3.66 -8.46 -8.56
N LEU A 107 2.51 -8.33 -7.91
CA LEU A 107 1.27 -7.86 -8.53
C LEU A 107 1.18 -6.32 -8.46
N GLY A 108 2.08 -5.62 -9.16
CA GLY A 108 2.24 -4.16 -9.10
C GLY A 108 1.18 -3.29 -9.80
N GLY A 109 0.07 -3.87 -10.28
CA GLY A 109 -1.00 -3.14 -10.97
C GLY A 109 -0.92 -3.16 -12.50
N LYS A 110 -1.98 -2.66 -13.14
CA LYS A 110 -2.29 -2.89 -14.57
C LYS A 110 -1.73 -1.83 -15.50
N ILE A 111 -0.71 -2.17 -16.29
CA ILE A 111 -0.05 -1.26 -17.24
C ILE A 111 -1.04 -0.58 -18.19
N HIS A 112 -2.05 -1.30 -18.68
CA HIS A 112 -3.05 -0.76 -19.61
C HIS A 112 -4.06 0.20 -18.96
N ARG A 113 -4.10 0.27 -17.63
CA ARG A 113 -4.91 1.23 -16.87
C ARG A 113 -4.03 2.41 -16.48
N VAL A 114 -3.53 3.11 -17.50
CA VAL A 114 -2.53 4.18 -17.30
C VAL A 114 -3.02 5.30 -16.37
N TRP A 115 -4.33 5.53 -16.34
CA TRP A 115 -4.95 6.50 -15.45
C TRP A 115 -4.95 6.06 -13.98
N GLU A 116 -5.04 4.76 -13.66
CA GLU A 116 -4.93 4.27 -12.27
C GLU A 116 -3.52 4.55 -11.71
N GLY A 117 -2.48 4.63 -12.55
CA GLY A 117 -1.13 5.06 -12.14
C GLY A 117 -0.34 4.03 -11.31
N ASP A 118 -1.01 3.08 -10.67
CA ASP A 118 -0.40 2.06 -9.78
C ASP A 118 0.76 1.29 -10.42
N ALA A 119 0.61 0.90 -11.69
CA ALA A 119 1.65 0.16 -12.43
C ALA A 119 2.96 0.97 -12.59
N PHE A 120 2.89 2.29 -12.55
CA PHE A 120 4.04 3.20 -12.71
C PHE A 120 4.62 3.67 -11.37
N ALA A 121 3.79 3.69 -10.32
CA ALA A 121 4.24 3.90 -8.94
C ALA A 121 5.07 2.70 -8.42
N ASN A 122 4.82 1.49 -8.93
CA ASN A 122 5.49 0.27 -8.49
C ASN A 122 5.38 0.10 -6.97
N LYS A 123 4.12 -0.01 -6.54
CA LYS A 123 3.72 -0.25 -5.16
C LYS A 123 4.50 -1.40 -4.52
N GLY A 124 4.74 -1.31 -3.22
CA GLY A 124 5.57 -2.26 -2.51
C GLY A 124 5.64 -2.02 -1.02
N ILE A 125 6.70 -2.56 -0.43
CA ILE A 125 6.94 -2.59 1.00
C ILE A 125 8.32 -1.99 1.25
N SER A 126 8.36 -0.90 2.00
CA SER A 126 9.60 -0.41 2.58
C SER A 126 9.83 -1.07 3.92
N VAL A 127 11.06 -1.52 4.17
CA VAL A 127 11.47 -2.17 5.41
C VAL A 127 12.60 -1.35 5.99
N THR A 128 12.43 -0.88 7.22
CA THR A 128 13.43 -0.12 7.95
C THR A 128 13.63 -0.73 9.34
N ARG A 129 14.87 -1.01 9.70
CA ARG A 129 15.26 -1.47 11.04
C ARG A 129 15.87 -0.28 11.78
N ILE A 130 15.27 0.09 12.91
CA ILE A 130 15.70 1.24 13.73
C ILE A 130 16.14 0.78 15.11
N ALA A 131 17.16 1.43 15.67
CA ALA A 131 17.69 1.16 17.00
C ALA A 131 17.05 2.11 18.04
N VAL A 132 16.02 1.63 18.73
CA VAL A 132 15.25 2.41 19.71
C VAL A 132 15.79 2.17 21.12
N PRO A 133 16.09 3.22 21.91
CA PRO A 133 16.48 3.05 23.31
C PRO A 133 15.42 2.28 24.11
N ARG A 134 15.83 1.31 24.95
CA ARG A 134 14.89 0.51 25.73
C ARG A 134 14.01 1.34 26.66
N SER A 135 14.57 2.42 27.23
CA SER A 135 13.87 3.42 28.04
C SER A 135 12.63 3.99 27.33
N LYS A 136 12.73 4.23 26.02
CA LYS A 136 11.62 4.69 25.17
C LYS A 136 10.56 3.63 24.92
N LEU A 137 10.88 2.35 25.06
CA LEU A 137 9.93 1.24 24.94
C LEU A 137 9.41 0.78 26.32
N GLY A 138 9.36 1.68 27.31
CA GLY A 138 8.85 1.38 28.65
C GLY A 138 9.84 0.60 29.53
N GLY A 139 11.11 0.55 29.14
CA GLY A 139 12.20 0.05 29.97
C GLY A 139 12.49 0.97 31.16
N ARG A 140 13.41 0.54 32.03
CA ARG A 140 13.84 1.36 33.17
C ARG A 140 14.46 2.67 32.67
N ALA A 141 14.12 3.79 33.30
CA ALA A 141 14.74 5.07 32.99
C ALA A 141 16.27 4.99 33.09
N GLY A 142 16.96 5.45 32.05
CA GLY A 142 18.42 5.38 31.91
C GLY A 142 18.96 4.08 31.28
N ASP A 143 18.11 3.08 31.01
CA ASP A 143 18.48 1.94 30.16
C ASP A 143 18.29 2.30 28.68
N ASP A 144 19.33 2.87 28.09
CA ASP A 144 19.35 3.24 26.66
C ASP A 144 19.96 2.13 25.79
N THR A 145 19.98 0.89 26.28
CA THR A 145 20.37 -0.26 25.45
C THR A 145 19.49 -0.29 24.19
N PRO A 146 20.07 -0.29 22.99
CA PRO A 146 19.29 -0.25 21.76
C PRO A 146 18.52 -1.56 21.57
N VAL A 147 17.23 -1.43 21.26
CA VAL A 147 16.35 -2.50 20.80
C VAL A 147 16.06 -2.24 19.33
N GLU A 148 16.37 -3.21 18.48
CA GLU A 148 16.06 -3.10 17.06
C GLU A 148 14.57 -3.36 16.82
N VAL A 149 13.89 -2.39 16.21
CA VAL A 149 12.48 -2.49 15.81
C VAL A 149 12.39 -2.49 14.29
N LEU A 150 11.69 -3.48 13.74
CA LEU A 150 11.35 -3.52 12.32
C LEU A 150 10.11 -2.66 12.06
N VAL A 151 10.25 -1.63 11.24
CA VAL A 151 9.15 -0.80 10.77
C VAL A 151 8.96 -1.03 9.28
N LEU A 152 7.79 -1.56 8.92
CA LEU A 152 7.37 -1.75 7.55
C LEU A 152 6.34 -0.68 7.19
N ASN A 153 6.57 0.04 6.10
CA ASN A 153 5.59 0.95 5.50
C ASN A 153 5.20 0.42 4.13
N THR A 154 3.90 0.31 3.84
CA THR A 154 3.36 -0.30 2.61
C THR A 154 2.28 0.57 1.97
N HIS A 155 2.04 0.36 0.68
CA HIS A 155 0.89 0.93 -0.03
C HIS A 155 0.35 -0.09 -1.03
N LEU A 156 -0.80 -0.70 -0.75
CA LEU A 156 -1.42 -1.72 -1.61
C LEU A 156 -2.19 -1.08 -2.77
N ILE A 157 -2.46 -1.84 -3.83
CA ILE A 157 -3.18 -1.38 -5.03
C ILE A 157 -4.63 -0.95 -4.70
N ALA A 158 -5.10 0.18 -5.23
CA ALA A 158 -6.39 0.74 -4.85
C ALA A 158 -7.59 -0.03 -5.47
N GLN A 159 -8.78 0.13 -4.90
CA GLN A 159 -10.02 -0.53 -5.37
C GLN A 159 -10.52 0.12 -6.67
N TYR A 160 -10.55 1.46 -6.73
CA TYR A 160 -11.11 2.23 -7.85
C TYR A 160 -12.54 1.84 -8.24
N GLN A 161 -13.29 1.16 -7.36
CA GLN A 161 -14.65 0.69 -7.65
C GLN A 161 -15.44 0.54 -6.36
N GLN A 162 -16.67 1.04 -6.31
CA GLN A 162 -17.59 0.78 -5.19
C GLN A 162 -18.15 -0.64 -5.27
N TYR A 163 -18.07 -1.41 -4.18
CA TYR A 163 -18.65 -2.76 -4.11
C TYR A 163 -20.16 -2.71 -4.35
N SER A 164 -20.81 -1.67 -3.82
CA SER A 164 -22.25 -1.40 -4.02
C SER A 164 -22.66 -1.30 -5.49
N LYS A 165 -21.77 -0.82 -6.37
CA LYS A 165 -22.04 -0.66 -7.81
C LYS A 165 -21.67 -1.87 -8.67
N ILE A 166 -20.77 -2.72 -8.19
CA ILE A 166 -20.25 -3.86 -8.96
C ILE A 166 -20.79 -5.21 -8.48
N GLY A 167 -21.71 -5.21 -7.51
CA GLY A 167 -22.31 -6.45 -6.98
C GLY A 167 -21.39 -7.24 -6.05
N GLY A 168 -20.47 -6.56 -5.36
CA GLY A 168 -19.64 -7.13 -4.30
C GLY A 168 -18.18 -7.43 -4.64
N TYR A 169 -17.42 -7.83 -3.61
CA TYR A 169 -15.97 -8.03 -3.64
C TYR A 169 -15.46 -8.91 -4.79
N LYS A 170 -16.16 -10.02 -5.07
CA LYS A 170 -15.70 -10.99 -6.08
C LYS A 170 -15.58 -10.37 -7.49
N ASN A 171 -16.36 -9.33 -7.77
CA ASN A 171 -16.39 -8.65 -9.05
C ASN A 171 -15.38 -7.50 -9.14
N GLU A 172 -14.71 -7.15 -8.04
CA GLU A 172 -13.71 -6.10 -8.01
C GLU A 172 -12.48 -6.50 -8.83
N ARG A 173 -11.96 -5.57 -9.63
CA ARG A 173 -10.93 -5.83 -10.63
C ARG A 173 -9.55 -6.09 -10.01
N ASN A 174 -9.23 -5.47 -8.89
CA ASN A 174 -7.92 -5.41 -8.24
C ASN A 174 -7.80 -6.32 -7.01
N ALA A 175 -8.89 -6.95 -6.57
CA ALA A 175 -8.94 -7.79 -5.37
C ALA A 175 -7.93 -8.93 -5.43
N GLY A 176 -7.80 -9.58 -6.59
CA GLY A 176 -6.77 -10.61 -6.77
C GLY A 176 -5.33 -10.08 -6.69
N HIS A 177 -5.10 -8.81 -7.06
CA HIS A 177 -3.79 -8.18 -6.86
C HIS A 177 -3.58 -7.87 -5.38
N ARG A 178 -4.53 -7.17 -4.73
CA ARG A 178 -4.47 -6.84 -3.31
C ARG A 178 -4.27 -8.08 -2.43
N LEU A 179 -5.00 -9.17 -2.68
CA LEU A 179 -4.81 -10.43 -1.95
C LEU A 179 -3.40 -11.00 -2.11
N GLY A 180 -2.87 -11.03 -3.34
CA GLY A 180 -1.49 -11.47 -3.57
C GLY A 180 -0.44 -10.53 -2.94
N GLN A 181 -0.72 -9.23 -2.87
CA GLN A 181 0.12 -8.25 -2.18
C GLN A 181 0.10 -8.44 -0.67
N ALA A 182 -1.08 -8.63 -0.07
CA ALA A 182 -1.24 -8.92 1.35
C ALA A 182 -0.51 -10.23 1.73
N HIS A 183 -0.63 -11.27 0.91
CA HIS A 183 0.13 -12.51 1.09
C HIS A 183 1.65 -12.29 0.98
N GLN A 184 2.13 -11.56 -0.03
CA GLN A 184 3.56 -11.25 -0.18
C GLN A 184 4.10 -10.46 1.02
N LEU A 185 3.31 -9.52 1.56
CA LEU A 185 3.64 -8.79 2.79
C LEU A 185 3.75 -9.73 3.99
N ALA A 186 2.78 -10.64 4.16
CA ALA A 186 2.80 -11.63 5.23
C ALA A 186 4.06 -12.53 5.16
N GLN A 187 4.37 -13.04 3.96
CA GLN A 187 5.58 -13.85 3.72
C GLN A 187 6.87 -13.09 4.07
N LEU A 188 6.95 -11.82 3.70
CA LEU A 188 8.11 -10.99 4.00
C LEU A 188 8.27 -10.79 5.52
N ILE A 189 7.18 -10.49 6.24
CA ILE A 189 7.21 -10.35 7.70
C ILE A 189 7.69 -11.64 8.36
N VAL A 190 7.13 -12.79 7.95
CA VAL A 190 7.56 -14.12 8.46
C VAL A 190 9.05 -14.34 8.25
N SER A 191 9.57 -13.97 7.08
CA SER A 191 10.98 -14.15 6.72
C SER A 191 11.91 -13.22 7.51
N LEU A 192 11.43 -12.06 7.95
CA LEU A 192 12.26 -11.03 8.60
C LEU A 192 12.27 -11.10 10.13
N VAL A 193 11.17 -11.54 10.75
CA VAL A 193 11.00 -11.45 12.21
C VAL A 193 11.80 -12.54 12.94
N GLY A 194 11.87 -13.76 12.41
CA GLY A 194 12.56 -14.85 13.10
C GLY A 194 11.87 -15.19 14.43
N ASP A 195 12.49 -14.86 15.57
CA ASP A 195 11.86 -15.00 16.90
C ASP A 195 10.97 -13.77 17.22
N PRO A 196 9.63 -13.93 17.27
CA PRO A 196 8.69 -12.84 17.53
C PRO A 196 8.84 -12.16 18.89
N ARG A 197 9.52 -12.78 19.85
CA ARG A 197 9.70 -12.21 21.21
C ARG A 197 10.92 -11.30 21.29
N THR A 198 11.88 -11.49 20.40
CA THR A 198 13.13 -10.72 20.39
C THR A 198 13.21 -9.71 19.25
N THR A 199 12.34 -9.86 18.24
CA THR A 199 12.28 -8.94 17.10
C THR A 199 10.94 -8.21 17.07
N PRO A 200 10.80 -7.08 17.78
CA PRO A 200 9.66 -6.19 17.66
C PRO A 200 9.44 -5.76 16.21
N PHE A 201 8.20 -5.79 15.74
CA PHE A 201 7.85 -5.27 14.43
C PHE A 201 6.52 -4.51 14.42
N ILE A 202 6.44 -3.53 13.54
CA ILE A 202 5.29 -2.69 13.25
C ILE A 202 5.15 -2.64 11.73
N VAL A 203 3.95 -2.87 11.20
CA VAL A 203 3.62 -2.70 9.80
C VAL A 203 2.50 -1.68 9.68
N CYS A 204 2.68 -0.70 8.81
CA CYS A 204 1.74 0.38 8.66
C CYS A 204 1.62 0.84 7.20
N GLY A 205 0.56 1.57 6.90
CA GLY A 205 0.38 2.20 5.61
C GLY A 205 -1.07 2.24 5.15
N ASP A 206 -1.23 2.58 3.88
CA ASP A 206 -2.51 2.54 3.18
C ASP A 206 -2.67 1.16 2.51
N PHE A 207 -3.53 0.33 3.08
CA PHE A 207 -3.78 -1.01 2.58
C PHE A 207 -4.85 -1.04 1.49
N ASN A 208 -5.52 0.10 1.22
CA ASN A 208 -6.65 0.17 0.30
C ASN A 208 -7.71 -0.92 0.57
N CYS A 209 -7.88 -1.32 1.83
CA CYS A 209 -8.85 -2.31 2.27
C CYS A 209 -9.19 -2.09 3.74
N GLY A 210 -10.41 -2.45 4.16
CA GLY A 210 -10.85 -2.28 5.55
C GLY A 210 -10.41 -3.38 6.51
N VAL A 211 -10.61 -3.13 7.81
CA VAL A 211 -10.28 -4.04 8.93
C VAL A 211 -10.85 -5.46 8.73
N GLY A 212 -12.07 -5.56 8.20
CA GLY A 212 -12.76 -6.83 7.94
C GLY A 212 -12.59 -7.38 6.53
N SER A 213 -11.72 -6.80 5.70
CA SER A 213 -11.53 -7.24 4.32
C SER A 213 -10.87 -8.62 4.23
N PRO A 214 -11.08 -9.37 3.14
CA PRO A 214 -10.36 -10.62 2.90
C PRO A 214 -8.84 -10.48 2.93
N GLU A 215 -8.31 -9.35 2.48
CA GLU A 215 -6.89 -9.01 2.53
C GLU A 215 -6.35 -8.95 3.95
N MET A 216 -7.04 -8.24 4.84
CA MET A 216 -6.64 -8.08 6.24
C MET A 216 -6.78 -9.39 7.01
N GLN A 217 -7.89 -10.11 6.80
CA GLN A 217 -8.10 -11.43 7.38
C GLN A 217 -7.03 -12.42 6.95
N LEU A 218 -6.68 -12.45 5.65
CA LEU A 218 -5.60 -13.27 5.10
C LEU A 218 -4.26 -12.94 5.77
N LEU A 219 -3.88 -11.66 5.80
CA LEU A 219 -2.62 -11.21 6.39
C LEU A 219 -2.51 -11.66 7.85
N GLN A 220 -3.52 -11.38 8.67
CA GLN A 220 -3.54 -11.75 10.08
C GLN A 220 -3.53 -13.27 10.29
N ALA A 221 -4.33 -14.02 9.51
CA ALA A 221 -4.38 -15.47 9.58
C ALA A 221 -3.04 -16.12 9.24
N TYR A 222 -2.39 -15.66 8.15
CA TYR A 222 -1.09 -16.16 7.71
C TYR A 222 -0.02 -15.88 8.76
N LEU A 223 0.05 -14.66 9.31
CA LEU A 223 1.00 -14.32 10.37
C LEU A 223 0.76 -15.14 11.63
N ALA A 224 -0.50 -15.31 12.06
CA ALA A 224 -0.86 -16.13 13.21
C ALA A 224 -0.50 -17.61 13.02
N HIS A 225 -0.68 -18.17 11.82
CA HIS A 225 -0.24 -19.52 11.48
C HIS A 225 1.26 -19.72 11.74
N HIS A 226 2.07 -18.72 11.38
CA HIS A 226 3.51 -18.70 11.59
C HIS A 226 3.95 -18.26 13.00
N GLY A 227 3.02 -18.17 13.95
CA GLY A 227 3.34 -17.80 15.33
C GLY A 227 3.65 -16.32 15.53
N LEU A 228 3.24 -15.46 14.59
CA LEU A 228 3.42 -14.00 14.62
C LEU A 228 2.07 -13.29 14.81
N PRO A 229 1.35 -13.47 15.93
CA PRO A 229 0.08 -12.78 16.13
C PRO A 229 0.28 -11.26 16.11
N VAL A 230 -0.62 -10.57 15.40
CA VAL A 230 -0.62 -9.12 15.30
C VAL A 230 -1.85 -8.51 15.94
N GLY A 231 -1.70 -7.32 16.50
CA GLY A 231 -2.80 -6.48 16.94
C GLY A 231 -2.91 -5.25 16.04
N GLU A 232 -4.09 -4.65 15.96
CA GLU A 232 -4.30 -3.34 15.35
C GLU A 232 -4.09 -2.25 16.41
N ALA A 233 -3.33 -1.21 16.05
CA ALA A 233 -3.03 -0.11 16.97
C ALA A 233 -4.12 0.94 17.01
N PHE A 234 -4.95 1.04 15.97
CA PHE A 234 -6.01 2.02 15.84
C PHE A 234 -7.39 1.41 16.06
N ASP A 235 -8.20 2.03 16.93
CA ASP A 235 -9.59 1.60 17.11
C ASP A 235 -10.39 1.97 15.85
N ALA A 236 -11.21 1.04 15.37
CA ALA A 236 -11.85 1.14 14.07
C ALA A 236 -12.61 2.46 13.89
N ALA A 237 -12.11 3.31 12.98
CA ALA A 237 -12.73 4.56 12.58
C ALA A 237 -12.32 4.94 11.15
N PRO A 238 -13.11 5.78 10.45
CA PRO A 238 -12.80 6.13 9.07
C PRO A 238 -11.50 6.92 8.96
N SER A 239 -10.55 6.41 8.18
CA SER A 239 -9.38 7.18 7.74
C SER A 239 -9.63 7.85 6.39
N TYR A 240 -10.66 7.44 5.66
CA TYR A 240 -11.07 7.99 4.36
C TYR A 240 -12.59 8.24 4.34
N ASP A 241 -13.00 9.49 4.10
CA ASP A 241 -14.39 9.96 4.21
C ASP A 241 -14.71 11.15 3.28
N GLU A 242 -15.98 11.46 3.03
CA GLU A 242 -16.38 12.66 2.30
C GLU A 242 -15.88 13.94 2.97
N SER A 243 -15.76 13.95 4.30
CA SER A 243 -15.36 15.14 5.06
C SER A 243 -13.87 15.49 4.95
N ASN A 244 -12.99 14.53 4.60
CA ASN A 244 -11.57 14.79 4.41
C ASN A 244 -11.15 14.95 2.94
N MET A 245 -12.02 14.63 1.97
CA MET A 245 -11.71 14.77 0.55
C MET A 245 -11.28 16.19 0.18
N PHE A 246 -10.05 16.31 -0.33
CA PHE A 246 -9.49 17.60 -0.75
C PHE A 246 -9.99 18.04 -2.13
N ASN A 247 -10.12 17.09 -3.05
CA ASN A 247 -10.61 17.31 -4.41
C ASN A 247 -12.13 17.06 -4.46
N ALA A 248 -12.87 17.94 -5.11
CA ALA A 248 -14.32 17.78 -5.25
C ALA A 248 -14.67 16.54 -6.09
N ARG A 249 -15.64 15.73 -5.60
CA ARG A 249 -16.34 14.73 -6.42
C ARG A 249 -17.53 15.41 -7.10
N GLY A 250 -17.54 15.42 -8.43
CA GLY A 250 -18.65 15.99 -9.19
C GLY A 250 -18.69 15.47 -10.62
N ALA A 251 -19.87 15.60 -11.23
CA ALA A 251 -20.10 15.30 -12.64
C ALA A 251 -19.05 16.03 -13.52
N GLY A 252 -18.24 15.29 -14.27
CA GLY A 252 -17.17 15.80 -15.13
C GLY A 252 -15.82 16.06 -14.44
N THR A 253 -15.64 15.64 -13.18
CA THR A 253 -14.34 15.78 -12.48
C THR A 253 -13.36 14.66 -12.82
N TYR A 254 -12.07 14.92 -12.65
CA TYR A 254 -11.00 13.92 -12.84
C TYR A 254 -11.21 12.66 -11.99
N LEU A 255 -11.65 12.82 -10.73
CA LEU A 255 -11.93 11.69 -9.83
C LEU A 255 -13.10 10.83 -10.30
N GLU A 256 -14.16 11.46 -10.82
CA GLU A 256 -15.29 10.73 -11.39
C GLU A 256 -14.91 10.04 -12.70
N PHE A 257 -14.18 10.72 -13.60
CA PHE A 257 -13.64 10.13 -14.83
C PHE A 257 -12.79 8.90 -14.53
N MET A 258 -11.95 8.96 -13.49
CA MET A 258 -11.14 7.83 -13.06
C MET A 258 -11.90 6.74 -12.31
N SER A 259 -13.19 6.94 -12.04
CA SER A 259 -14.00 6.06 -11.17
C SER A 259 -13.35 5.83 -9.80
N MET A 260 -12.59 6.81 -9.27
CA MET A 260 -11.98 6.78 -7.93
C MET A 260 -13.07 6.90 -6.85
N THR A 261 -13.90 5.87 -6.78
CA THR A 261 -15.07 5.80 -5.92
C THR A 261 -14.90 4.57 -5.04
N GLU A 262 -14.80 4.81 -3.74
CA GLU A 262 -14.85 3.80 -2.69
C GLU A 262 -16.20 3.88 -1.98
N ASP A 263 -16.61 2.78 -1.32
CA ASP A 263 -17.72 2.83 -0.38
C ASP A 263 -17.20 3.50 0.91
N ILE A 264 -17.57 4.78 1.09
CA ILE A 264 -17.14 5.63 2.21
C ILE A 264 -18.32 5.90 3.16
N PRO A 265 -18.08 6.15 4.46
CA PRO A 265 -16.78 6.22 5.13
C PRO A 265 -16.13 4.85 5.38
N VAL A 266 -14.79 4.79 5.33
CA VAL A 266 -14.03 3.53 5.49
C VAL A 266 -12.65 3.78 6.11
N GLN A 267 -12.12 2.77 6.80
CA GLN A 267 -10.72 2.72 7.22
C GLN A 267 -9.90 2.01 6.14
N LEU A 268 -8.94 2.70 5.53
CA LEU A 268 -7.99 2.11 4.56
C LEU A 268 -6.58 2.01 5.14
N ASP A 269 -6.30 2.83 6.16
CA ASP A 269 -5.01 2.92 6.81
C ASP A 269 -4.97 2.00 8.03
N HIS A 270 -3.84 1.31 8.22
CA HIS A 270 -3.65 0.38 9.32
C HIS A 270 -2.28 0.55 9.98
N ILE A 271 -2.18 0.25 11.28
CA ILE A 271 -0.92 0.06 11.99
C ILE A 271 -1.03 -1.25 12.77
N LEU A 272 -0.51 -2.34 12.19
CA LEU A 272 -0.42 -3.61 12.88
C LEU A 272 0.92 -3.74 13.62
N TYR A 273 0.93 -4.44 14.75
CA TYR A 273 2.15 -4.66 15.53
C TYR A 273 2.21 -6.11 16.05
N GLY A 274 3.43 -6.65 16.14
CA GLY A 274 3.67 -7.97 16.71
C GLY A 274 3.42 -8.00 18.22
N THR A 275 2.37 -8.68 18.65
CA THR A 275 1.93 -8.66 20.07
C THR A 275 2.85 -9.43 21.01
N SER A 276 3.72 -10.28 20.45
CA SER A 276 4.69 -11.07 21.23
C SER A 276 5.81 -10.23 21.84
N ALA A 277 6.16 -9.09 21.24
CA ALA A 277 7.23 -8.22 21.73
C ALA A 277 6.74 -6.80 22.09
N LEU A 278 5.63 -6.35 21.50
CA LEU A 278 5.08 -5.02 21.72
C LEU A 278 3.68 -5.07 22.32
N ALA A 279 3.38 -4.09 23.16
CA ALA A 279 2.04 -3.81 23.69
C ALA A 279 1.61 -2.41 23.23
N ARG A 280 0.38 -2.31 22.71
CA ARG A 280 -0.28 -1.01 22.42
C ARG A 280 -0.50 -0.24 23.72
N LYS A 281 -0.08 1.01 23.77
CA LYS A 281 -0.36 1.97 24.84
C LYS A 281 -1.50 2.90 24.50
N ALA A 282 -1.52 3.38 23.27
CA ALA A 282 -2.57 4.21 22.72
C ALA A 282 -2.63 4.02 21.20
N GLY A 283 -3.74 4.42 20.61
CA GLY A 283 -3.80 4.72 19.19
C GLY A 283 -5.01 5.58 18.88
N SER A 284 -4.87 6.44 17.89
CA SER A 284 -5.84 7.48 17.59
C SER A 284 -5.81 7.85 16.11
N LEU A 285 -6.87 8.54 15.69
CA LEU A 285 -6.84 9.33 14.47
C LEU A 285 -5.83 10.47 14.67
N ALA A 286 -5.18 10.87 13.59
CA ALA A 286 -4.15 11.88 13.56
C ALA A 286 -4.30 12.72 12.27
N MET A 287 -3.63 13.87 12.21
CA MET A 287 -3.70 14.75 11.03
C MET A 287 -5.14 15.16 10.68
N THR A 288 -6.01 15.28 11.69
CA THR A 288 -7.40 15.73 11.56
C THR A 288 -7.53 17.24 11.53
N GLU A 289 -6.46 17.94 11.89
CA GLU A 289 -6.41 19.39 11.88
C GLU A 289 -6.61 19.92 10.47
N ARG A 290 -7.19 21.12 10.39
CA ARG A 290 -7.33 21.84 9.14
C ARG A 290 -6.37 23.01 9.09
N PHE A 291 -6.12 23.51 7.89
CA PHE A 291 -5.33 24.71 7.66
C PHE A 291 -6.14 25.74 6.86
N PRO A 292 -5.94 27.04 7.10
CA PRO A 292 -6.65 28.08 6.38
C PRO A 292 -6.23 28.06 4.91
N CYS A 293 -7.21 28.19 4.01
CA CYS A 293 -6.96 28.38 2.58
C CYS A 293 -6.34 29.78 2.37
N PRO A 294 -5.08 29.91 1.88
CA PRO A 294 -4.49 31.24 1.64
C PRO A 294 -5.29 32.12 0.68
N ALA A 295 -6.02 31.55 -0.27
CA ALA A 295 -6.87 32.30 -1.21
C ALA A 295 -8.23 32.71 -0.60
N ALA A 296 -8.66 32.08 0.49
CA ALA A 296 -9.91 32.37 1.19
C ALA A 296 -9.76 32.01 2.68
N PRO A 297 -9.14 32.87 3.50
CA PRO A 297 -8.73 32.50 4.88
C PRO A 297 -9.88 32.06 5.81
N GLN A 298 -11.12 32.41 5.46
CA GLN A 298 -12.34 31.98 6.15
C GLN A 298 -12.70 30.49 5.89
N LYS A 299 -12.08 29.86 4.89
CA LYS A 299 -12.26 28.46 4.52
C LYS A 299 -11.10 27.63 5.05
N GLU A 300 -11.40 26.64 5.86
CA GLU A 300 -10.44 25.65 6.31
C GLU A 300 -10.44 24.42 5.39
N LEU A 301 -9.25 23.83 5.21
CA LEU A 301 -9.02 22.69 4.33
C LEU A 301 -8.34 21.56 5.09
N ASN A 302 -8.65 20.32 4.74
CA ASN A 302 -8.00 19.14 5.30
C ASN A 302 -6.57 19.01 4.78
N LEU A 303 -5.70 18.35 5.54
CA LEU A 303 -4.29 18.17 5.18
C LEU A 303 -4.10 17.20 4.01
N SER A 304 -4.92 16.16 3.95
CA SER A 304 -4.98 15.16 2.90
C SER A 304 -6.43 14.66 2.76
N ASP A 305 -6.73 13.80 1.79
CA ASP A 305 -7.98 13.01 1.78
C ASP A 305 -7.94 11.79 2.67
N HIS A 306 -6.78 11.45 3.19
CA HIS A 306 -6.70 10.57 4.33
C HIS A 306 -6.62 11.41 5.60
N TYR A 307 -7.16 10.89 6.69
CA TYR A 307 -6.67 11.21 8.02
C TYR A 307 -5.47 10.32 8.31
N GLY A 308 -4.47 10.85 9.01
CA GLY A 308 -3.41 10.03 9.54
C GLY A 308 -3.93 9.12 10.64
N ILE A 309 -3.20 8.05 10.94
CA ILE A 309 -3.43 7.23 12.12
C ILE A 309 -2.12 7.12 12.90
N ALA A 310 -2.22 7.07 14.22
CA ALA A 310 -1.07 7.00 15.09
C ALA A 310 -1.21 5.89 16.14
N GLY A 311 -0.09 5.28 16.49
CA GLY A 311 0.01 4.26 17.54
C GLY A 311 1.19 4.52 18.48
N GLN A 312 1.02 4.17 19.75
CA GLN A 312 2.08 4.17 20.76
C GLN A 312 2.35 2.76 21.26
N PHE A 313 3.63 2.38 21.32
CA PHE A 313 4.06 1.03 21.65
C PHE A 313 5.14 1.01 22.73
N ALA A 314 5.07 0.00 23.60
CA ALA A 314 6.14 -0.33 24.55
C ALA A 314 6.42 -1.84 24.50
N VAL A 315 7.51 -2.29 25.13
CA VAL A 315 7.80 -3.72 25.28
C VAL A 315 6.64 -4.41 26.01
N ASN A 316 6.22 -5.57 25.50
CA ASN A 316 5.26 -6.42 26.17
C ASN A 316 5.93 -7.22 27.30
N THR A 317 5.80 -6.75 28.54
CA THR A 317 6.34 -7.43 29.72
C THR A 317 5.54 -8.67 30.14
N ALA A 318 4.30 -8.83 29.65
CA ALA A 318 3.46 -10.00 29.94
C ALA A 318 3.80 -11.23 29.08
N ALA A 319 4.62 -11.06 28.03
CA ALA A 319 4.94 -12.12 27.06
C ALA A 319 6.10 -13.05 27.49
N VAL A 320 6.60 -12.95 28.73
CA VAL A 320 7.65 -13.84 29.27
C VAL A 320 7.04 -14.95 30.12
N PRO A 321 6.55 -16.03 29.50
CA PRO A 321 6.98 -17.36 29.94
C PRO A 321 7.63 -18.17 28.80
N ALA A 322 8.70 -18.87 29.15
CA ALA A 322 9.52 -19.68 28.25
C ALA A 322 8.84 -20.99 27.84
N ALA A 323 8.04 -21.02 26.78
CA ALA A 323 7.74 -22.24 26.01
C ALA A 323 6.84 -21.99 24.77
N VAL A 324 7.26 -21.18 23.80
CA VAL A 324 6.76 -21.31 22.42
C VAL A 324 7.94 -21.14 21.49
N VAL A 325 8.66 -22.23 21.24
CA VAL A 325 9.61 -22.30 20.13
C VAL A 325 8.78 -22.26 18.86
N ALA A 326 9.11 -21.35 17.95
CA ALA A 326 8.52 -21.23 16.61
C ALA A 326 8.63 -22.56 15.87
N ARG A 327 7.62 -23.41 16.00
CA ARG A 327 7.32 -24.47 15.03
C ARG A 327 6.09 -24.02 14.26
N PRO A 328 6.05 -24.21 12.93
CA PRO A 328 4.81 -24.04 12.19
C PRO A 328 3.74 -24.91 12.85
N ARG A 329 2.63 -24.29 13.23
CA ARG A 329 1.46 -25.00 13.75
C ARG A 329 0.93 -25.90 12.62
N SER A 330 0.64 -27.17 12.89
CA SER A 330 0.04 -28.03 11.87
C SER A 330 -1.32 -27.45 11.43
N PRO A 331 -1.75 -27.63 10.17
CA PRO A 331 -3.01 -27.07 9.65
C PRO A 331 -4.24 -27.39 10.53
N SER A 332 -4.21 -28.53 11.23
CA SER A 332 -5.25 -28.97 12.16
C SER A 332 -5.41 -28.11 13.42
N THR A 333 -4.44 -27.25 13.76
CA THR A 333 -4.40 -26.45 15.01
C THR A 333 -4.73 -24.97 14.83
N LEU A 334 -4.96 -24.51 13.59
CA LEU A 334 -5.50 -23.17 13.33
C LEU A 334 -6.95 -23.06 13.80
N GLU A 335 -7.32 -21.90 14.33
CA GLU A 335 -8.73 -21.58 14.57
C GLU A 335 -9.50 -21.55 13.24
N ALA A 336 -10.79 -21.94 13.27
CA ALA A 336 -11.60 -22.02 12.06
C ALA A 336 -11.61 -20.72 11.23
N PRO A 337 -11.75 -19.51 11.82
CA PRO A 337 -11.76 -18.26 11.04
C PRO A 337 -10.46 -18.02 10.28
N ALA A 338 -9.31 -18.36 10.85
CA ALA A 338 -8.01 -18.19 10.19
C ALA A 338 -7.84 -19.16 9.00
N ARG A 339 -8.27 -20.41 9.16
CA ARG A 339 -8.30 -21.38 8.05
C ARG A 339 -9.23 -20.92 6.94
N ASP A 340 -10.42 -20.44 7.28
CA ASP A 340 -11.42 -20.01 6.30
C ASP A 340 -10.93 -18.80 5.49
N ALA A 341 -10.24 -17.86 6.13
CA ALA A 341 -9.64 -16.71 5.45
C ALA A 341 -8.56 -17.14 4.42
N MET A 342 -7.66 -18.05 4.80
CA MET A 342 -6.61 -18.57 3.90
C MET A 342 -7.23 -19.39 2.76
N ALA A 343 -8.19 -20.27 3.06
CA ALA A 343 -8.88 -21.08 2.07
C ALA A 343 -9.70 -20.24 1.07
N PHE A 344 -10.36 -19.18 1.56
CA PHE A 344 -11.05 -18.21 0.71
C PHE A 344 -10.07 -17.54 -0.26
N ALA A 345 -8.94 -17.02 0.24
CA ALA A 345 -7.95 -16.35 -0.57
C ALA A 345 -7.36 -17.28 -1.64
N ALA A 346 -6.99 -18.51 -1.27
CA ALA A 346 -6.49 -19.52 -2.20
C ALA A 346 -7.51 -19.84 -3.31
N THR A 347 -8.77 -20.11 -2.93
CA THR A 347 -9.85 -20.41 -3.88
C THR A 347 -10.10 -19.23 -4.82
N TYR A 348 -10.20 -18.01 -4.27
CA TYR A 348 -10.43 -16.81 -5.05
C TYR A 348 -9.30 -16.56 -6.05
N LEU A 349 -8.04 -16.66 -5.63
CA LEU A 349 -6.89 -16.49 -6.52
C LEU A 349 -6.88 -17.52 -7.66
N LYS A 350 -7.26 -18.78 -7.39
CA LYS A 350 -7.44 -19.82 -8.43
C LYS A 350 -8.53 -19.49 -9.42
N GLU A 351 -9.69 -19.02 -8.96
CA GLU A 351 -10.78 -18.56 -9.84
C GLU A 351 -10.29 -17.42 -10.76
N ARG A 352 -9.52 -16.47 -10.22
CA ARG A 352 -8.93 -15.37 -11.01
C ARG A 352 -7.88 -15.86 -12.00
N VAL A 353 -7.05 -16.83 -11.63
CA VAL A 353 -6.11 -17.50 -12.56
C VAL A 353 -6.88 -18.15 -13.72
N ALA A 354 -7.91 -18.93 -13.43
CA ALA A 354 -8.73 -19.60 -14.44
C ALA A 354 -9.40 -18.59 -15.39
N ALA A 355 -10.00 -17.53 -14.84
CA ALA A 355 -10.61 -16.46 -15.62
C ALA A 355 -9.57 -15.73 -16.50
N LYS A 356 -8.37 -15.47 -15.97
CA LYS A 356 -7.28 -14.83 -16.73
C LYS A 356 -6.78 -15.72 -17.86
N GLN A 357 -6.66 -17.04 -17.63
CA GLN A 357 -6.27 -18.02 -18.64
C GLN A 357 -7.32 -18.16 -19.75
N ALA A 358 -8.61 -18.18 -19.39
CA ALA A 358 -9.68 -18.18 -20.37
C ALA A 358 -9.62 -16.94 -21.28
N SER A 359 -9.49 -15.75 -20.67
CA SER A 359 -9.34 -14.50 -21.41
C SER A 359 -8.06 -14.43 -22.27
N MET A 360 -6.95 -15.06 -21.87
CA MET A 360 -5.75 -15.14 -22.72
C MET A 360 -5.99 -15.90 -24.02
N ARG A 361 -6.82 -16.95 -24.01
CA ARG A 361 -7.16 -17.69 -25.23
C ARG A 361 -7.87 -16.77 -26.23
N HIS A 362 -8.80 -15.96 -25.73
CA HIS A 362 -9.52 -14.97 -26.55
C HIS A 362 -8.59 -13.85 -27.05
N LEU A 363 -7.69 -13.34 -26.19
CA LEU A 363 -6.72 -12.32 -26.57
C LEU A 363 -5.77 -12.84 -27.66
N ASN A 364 -5.26 -14.05 -27.53
CA ASN A 364 -4.38 -14.66 -28.52
C ASN A 364 -5.12 -14.89 -29.85
N ALA A 365 -6.39 -15.31 -29.83
CA ALA A 365 -7.19 -15.46 -31.03
C ALA A 365 -7.45 -14.12 -31.73
N ALA A 366 -7.79 -13.07 -30.96
CA ALA A 366 -7.97 -11.72 -31.49
C ALA A 366 -6.66 -11.13 -32.04
N ALA A 367 -5.54 -11.34 -31.34
CA ALA A 367 -4.20 -10.98 -31.79
C ALA A 367 -3.85 -11.64 -33.13
N ALA A 368 -4.10 -12.94 -33.26
CA ALA A 368 -3.87 -13.69 -34.49
C ALA A 368 -4.75 -13.19 -35.64
N ALA A 369 -6.03 -12.89 -35.37
CA ALA A 369 -6.95 -12.33 -36.36
C ALA A 369 -6.51 -10.92 -36.81
N LEU A 370 -6.12 -10.05 -35.89
CA LEU A 370 -5.62 -8.71 -36.20
C LEU A 370 -4.30 -8.77 -36.97
N ALA A 371 -3.38 -9.66 -36.60
CA ALA A 371 -2.15 -9.89 -37.33
C ALA A 371 -2.43 -10.39 -38.76
N PHE A 372 -3.39 -11.30 -38.94
CA PHE A 372 -3.81 -11.77 -40.26
C PHE A 372 -4.40 -10.62 -41.11
N VAL A 373 -5.25 -9.77 -40.52
CA VAL A 373 -5.79 -8.60 -41.22
C VAL A 373 -4.66 -7.63 -41.61
N ALA A 374 -3.75 -7.31 -40.69
CA ALA A 374 -2.68 -6.36 -40.94
C ALA A 374 -1.60 -6.86 -41.93
N LEU A 375 -1.27 -8.16 -41.90
CA LEU A 375 -0.20 -8.75 -42.72
C LEU A 375 -0.67 -9.35 -44.03
N VAL A 376 -1.95 -9.71 -44.16
CA VAL A 376 -2.50 -10.38 -45.35
C VAL A 376 -3.58 -9.54 -46.02
N VAL A 377 -4.61 -9.14 -45.28
CA VAL A 377 -5.78 -8.47 -45.86
C VAL A 377 -5.47 -7.04 -46.30
N VAL A 378 -4.82 -6.24 -45.45
CA VAL A 378 -4.49 -4.85 -45.76
C VAL A 378 -3.53 -4.74 -46.96
N PRO A 379 -2.42 -5.51 -47.04
CA PRO A 379 -1.56 -5.48 -48.22
C PRO A 379 -2.27 -5.94 -49.50
N ALA A 380 -3.19 -6.90 -49.41
CA ALA A 380 -3.96 -7.38 -50.56
C ALA A 380 -5.03 -6.37 -51.02
N ALA A 381 -5.64 -5.62 -50.10
CA ALA A 381 -6.73 -4.68 -50.39
C ALA A 381 -6.26 -3.25 -50.70
N THR A 382 -5.04 -2.88 -50.28
CA THR A 382 -4.48 -1.54 -50.47
C THR A 382 -3.16 -1.62 -51.24
N PRO A 383 -3.19 -1.75 -52.58
CA PRO A 383 -1.97 -1.73 -53.37
C PRO A 383 -1.21 -0.41 -53.13
N LEU A 384 0.09 -0.51 -52.88
CA LEU A 384 0.94 0.62 -52.51
C LEU A 384 0.87 1.70 -53.60
N PRO A 385 0.65 2.99 -53.24
CA PRO A 385 0.64 4.06 -54.22
C PRO A 385 1.99 4.12 -54.95
N SER A 386 1.93 4.15 -56.28
CA SER A 386 3.10 4.14 -57.17
C SER A 386 4.02 5.36 -56.98
N SER A 387 3.49 6.45 -56.43
CA SER A 387 4.23 7.67 -56.14
C SER A 387 5.18 7.56 -54.94
N TYR A 388 4.88 6.70 -53.95
CA TYR A 388 5.70 6.54 -52.72
C TYR A 388 5.66 5.10 -52.16
N PRO A 389 6.05 4.07 -52.93
CA PRO A 389 5.89 2.67 -52.54
C PRO A 389 6.69 2.29 -51.30
N VAL A 390 7.89 2.88 -51.13
CA VAL A 390 8.76 2.63 -49.98
C VAL A 390 8.18 3.19 -48.69
N VAL A 391 7.60 4.40 -48.73
CA VAL A 391 7.02 5.05 -47.54
C VAL A 391 5.77 4.30 -47.09
N ALA A 392 4.89 3.93 -48.02
CA ALA A 392 3.68 3.20 -47.68
C ALA A 392 3.99 1.78 -47.13
N ALA A 393 5.01 1.09 -47.68
CA ALA A 393 5.48 -0.19 -47.14
C ALA A 393 6.09 -0.04 -45.74
N ALA A 394 6.88 1.02 -45.51
CA ALA A 394 7.47 1.31 -44.21
C ALA A 394 6.39 1.60 -43.15
N VAL A 395 5.35 2.36 -43.50
CA VAL A 395 4.22 2.66 -42.59
C VAL A 395 3.43 1.40 -42.24
N GLN A 396 3.08 0.57 -43.22
CA GLN A 396 2.36 -0.68 -42.98
C GLN A 396 3.17 -1.67 -42.13
N THR A 397 4.46 -1.83 -42.44
CA THR A 397 5.37 -2.71 -41.70
C THR A 397 5.60 -2.19 -40.28
N GLY A 398 5.77 -0.87 -40.12
CA GLY A 398 5.95 -0.22 -38.82
C GLY A 398 4.71 -0.36 -37.92
N ALA A 399 3.51 -0.18 -38.47
CA ALA A 399 2.25 -0.36 -37.73
C ALA A 399 2.05 -1.82 -37.30
N GLY A 400 2.33 -2.79 -38.18
CA GLY A 400 2.28 -4.22 -37.85
C GLY A 400 3.27 -4.61 -36.74
N PHE A 401 4.50 -4.09 -36.82
CA PHE A 401 5.52 -4.31 -35.79
C PHE A 401 5.13 -3.71 -34.44
N ALA A 402 4.60 -2.48 -34.41
CA ALA A 402 4.11 -1.84 -33.19
C ALA A 402 2.95 -2.64 -32.56
N ALA A 403 1.99 -3.11 -33.36
CA ALA A 403 0.89 -3.95 -32.88
C ALA A 403 1.40 -5.27 -32.29
N ALA A 404 2.36 -5.93 -32.95
CA ALA A 404 2.97 -7.16 -32.45
C ALA A 404 3.68 -6.94 -31.10
N ILE A 405 4.40 -5.82 -30.93
CA ILE A 405 5.03 -5.45 -29.65
C ILE A 405 3.97 -5.29 -28.56
N VAL A 406 2.91 -4.51 -28.81
CA VAL A 406 1.84 -4.27 -27.81
C VAL A 406 1.18 -5.58 -27.38
N LEU A 407 0.85 -6.45 -28.34
CA LEU A 407 0.24 -7.74 -28.07
C LEU A 407 1.18 -8.68 -27.30
N THR A 408 2.47 -8.67 -27.64
CA THR A 408 3.50 -9.45 -26.92
C THR A 408 3.65 -8.97 -25.48
N LEU A 409 3.75 -7.65 -25.26
CA LEU A 409 3.82 -7.07 -23.92
C LEU A 409 2.56 -7.40 -23.10
N ALA A 410 1.37 -7.30 -23.70
CA ALA A 410 0.12 -7.68 -23.05
C ALA A 410 0.10 -9.17 -22.67
N HIS A 411 0.58 -10.06 -23.55
CA HIS A 411 0.70 -11.49 -23.28
C HIS A 411 1.67 -11.78 -22.12
N LEU A 412 2.88 -11.20 -22.17
CA LEU A 412 3.89 -11.36 -21.12
C LEU A 412 3.39 -10.85 -19.77
N TYR A 413 2.78 -9.67 -19.75
CA TYR A 413 2.20 -9.10 -18.54
C TYR A 413 1.11 -10.02 -17.95
N ARG A 414 0.20 -10.51 -18.78
CA ARG A 414 -0.87 -11.42 -18.35
C ARG A 414 -0.34 -12.75 -17.82
N ARG A 415 0.70 -13.30 -18.45
CA ARG A 415 1.43 -14.50 -17.99
C ARG A 415 2.03 -14.28 -16.61
N PHE A 416 2.67 -13.14 -16.41
CA PHE A 416 3.25 -12.77 -15.13
C PHE A 416 2.19 -12.65 -14.02
N GLU A 417 1.06 -11.98 -14.27
CA GLU A 417 -0.07 -11.94 -13.32
C GLU A 417 -0.56 -13.34 -12.95
N ILE A 418 -0.71 -14.23 -13.95
CA ILE A 418 -1.17 -15.61 -13.74
C ILE A 418 -0.20 -16.37 -12.84
N ILE A 419 1.11 -16.27 -13.11
CA ILE A 419 2.14 -16.96 -12.32
C ILE A 419 2.12 -16.43 -10.88
N ALA A 420 2.14 -15.11 -10.69
CA ALA A 420 2.17 -14.51 -9.37
C ALA A 420 0.92 -14.87 -8.52
N MET A 421 -0.28 -14.83 -9.11
CA MET A 421 -1.52 -15.24 -8.42
C MET A 421 -1.55 -16.75 -8.14
N ARG A 422 -1.04 -17.57 -9.06
CA ARG A 422 -0.98 -19.02 -8.87
C ARG A 422 -0.03 -19.39 -7.74
N THR A 423 1.18 -18.84 -7.73
CA THR A 423 2.16 -19.09 -6.66
C THR A 423 1.58 -18.72 -5.30
N ALA A 424 0.93 -17.55 -5.19
CA ALA A 424 0.26 -17.17 -3.96
C ALA A 424 -0.85 -18.17 -3.55
N ALA A 425 -1.64 -18.68 -4.50
CA ALA A 425 -2.67 -19.67 -4.20
C ALA A 425 -2.10 -21.03 -3.78
N GLU A 426 -1.05 -21.51 -4.45
CA GLU A 426 -0.37 -22.77 -4.14
C GLU A 426 0.31 -22.71 -2.77
N ASP A 427 0.96 -21.59 -2.45
CA ASP A 427 1.56 -21.35 -1.13
C ASP A 427 0.48 -21.39 -0.04
N LEU A 428 -0.65 -20.71 -0.22
CA LEU A 428 -1.75 -20.70 0.75
C LEU A 428 -2.43 -22.05 0.99
N GLU A 429 -2.33 -23.00 0.05
CA GLU A 429 -2.85 -24.36 0.23
C GLU A 429 -1.84 -25.31 0.86
N SER A 430 -0.56 -24.97 0.80
CA SER A 430 0.52 -25.77 1.39
C SER A 430 0.65 -25.58 2.91
N VAL A 431 -0.03 -24.56 3.43
CA VAL A 431 -0.01 -24.08 4.82
C VAL A 431 -1.36 -24.36 5.46
#